data_AF-A0A1I1P5N9-F1
#
_entry.id   AF-A0A1I1P5N9-F1
#
_cell.length_a   1.000
_cell.length_b   1.000
_cell.length_c   1.000
_cell.angle_alpha   90.00
_cell.angle_beta   90.00
_cell.angle_gamma   90.00
#
_symmetry.space_group_name_H-M   'P 1'
#
loop_
_entity.id
_entity.type
_entity.pdbx_description
1 polymer ?
#
loop_
_entity_poly.entity_id
_entity_poly.type
_entity_poly.pdbx_seq_one_letter_code
_entity_poly.pdbx_strand_id
1 'polypeptide(L)'
;MMPKFLTAMAVATVTTLGSSAAFAQDGGFGLELNNAREAENGCRMTYVARNGTGTDLSAISFEVAVFDAEDIVSRLLILEFGALTNGRTKVVQFDLADQPCEGISRLLVNSVSECSAAEGEAPDCMAVLNASSRTDIGFGL
;
A
#
# COMPACT_ATOMS: atom_id res chain seq x y z
N MET A 1 18.76 -0.72 -81.15
CA MET A 1 19.91 -0.18 -80.39
C MET A 1 19.48 -0.07 -78.93
N MET A 2 19.81 -1.05 -78.08
CA MET A 2 19.72 -0.92 -76.60
C MET A 2 20.92 -0.08 -76.14
N PRO A 3 20.91 0.66 -75.00
CA PRO A 3 20.70 0.13 -73.63
C PRO A 3 19.96 1.18 -72.73
N LYS A 4 19.77 1.12 -71.41
CA LYS A 4 20.38 0.39 -70.29
C LYS A 4 19.44 0.61 -69.09
N PHE A 5 19.04 -0.46 -68.40
CA PHE A 5 18.34 -0.39 -67.13
C PHE A 5 19.27 0.17 -66.04
N LEU A 6 18.78 1.08 -65.19
CA LEU A 6 19.34 1.31 -63.86
C LEU A 6 18.21 1.30 -62.82
N THR A 7 18.17 0.21 -62.08
CA THR A 7 17.34 -0.02 -60.90
C THR A 7 17.83 0.86 -59.75
N ALA A 8 16.98 1.73 -59.22
CA ALA A 8 17.24 2.48 -57.99
C ALA A 8 16.57 1.77 -56.81
N MET A 9 17.39 1.28 -55.88
CA MET A 9 16.99 0.55 -54.68
C MET A 9 16.71 1.55 -53.56
N ALA A 10 15.43 1.76 -53.22
CA ALA A 10 15.02 2.64 -52.12
C ALA A 10 15.18 1.90 -50.78
N VAL A 11 16.08 2.38 -49.93
CA VAL A 11 16.28 1.88 -48.56
C VAL A 11 15.24 2.54 -47.65
N ALA A 12 14.26 1.76 -47.18
CA ALA A 12 13.30 2.19 -46.18
C ALA A 12 13.87 1.99 -44.77
N THR A 13 14.24 3.08 -44.11
CA THR A 13 14.62 3.10 -42.70
C THR A 13 13.38 3.00 -41.80
N VAL A 14 13.16 1.83 -41.20
CA VAL A 14 12.15 1.63 -40.15
C VAL A 14 12.75 2.03 -38.81
N THR A 15 12.38 3.20 -38.30
CA THR A 15 12.66 3.59 -36.92
C THR A 15 11.66 2.93 -35.98
N THR A 16 12.08 1.86 -35.32
CA THR A 16 11.35 1.25 -34.20
C THR A 16 11.45 2.16 -32.97
N LEU A 17 10.35 2.82 -32.60
CA LEU A 17 10.22 3.45 -31.29
C LEU A 17 10.10 2.35 -30.24
N GLY A 18 11.14 2.18 -29.42
CA GLY A 18 11.08 1.35 -28.23
C GLY A 18 10.20 2.02 -27.18
N SER A 19 9.00 1.48 -26.94
CA SER A 19 8.20 1.81 -25.77
C SER A 19 8.91 1.29 -24.53
N SER A 20 9.62 2.16 -23.81
CA SER A 20 10.07 1.88 -22.46
C SER A 20 8.84 1.78 -21.55
N ALA A 21 8.55 0.56 -21.08
CA ALA A 21 7.57 0.36 -20.02
C ALA A 21 8.06 1.09 -18.76
N ALA A 22 7.39 2.16 -18.37
CA ALA A 22 7.59 2.78 -17.08
C ALA A 22 7.06 1.79 -16.02
N PHE A 23 7.97 1.10 -15.33
CA PHE A 23 7.61 0.45 -14.08
C PHE A 23 7.30 1.57 -13.08
N ALA A 24 6.03 1.71 -12.72
CA ALA A 24 5.68 2.51 -11.55
C ALA A 24 6.41 1.89 -10.35
N GLN A 25 7.47 2.55 -9.89
CA GLN A 25 7.94 2.34 -8.53
C GLN A 25 6.82 2.90 -7.66
N ASP A 26 5.93 2.02 -7.22
CA ASP A 26 4.94 2.33 -6.20
C ASP A 26 5.74 2.59 -4.92
N GLY A 27 6.23 3.82 -4.81
CA GLY A 27 7.04 4.31 -3.71
C GLY A 27 6.13 4.64 -2.53
N GLY A 28 6.66 4.46 -1.32
CA GLY A 28 5.95 4.76 -0.07
C GLY A 28 5.61 3.53 0.76
N PHE A 29 4.73 3.71 1.75
CA PHE A 29 4.32 2.66 2.66
C PHE A 29 2.90 2.20 2.33
N GLY A 30 2.75 1.02 1.75
CA GLY A 30 1.44 0.43 1.47
C GLY A 30 0.88 -0.22 2.73
N LEU A 31 -0.38 0.09 3.06
CA LEU A 31 -1.11 -0.56 4.15
C LEU A 31 -2.50 -0.97 3.68
N GLU A 32 -2.73 -2.28 3.55
CA GLU A 32 -3.97 -2.83 3.03
C GLU A 32 -4.72 -3.59 4.13
N LEU A 33 -6.00 -3.25 4.36
CA LEU A 33 -6.94 -4.14 5.04
C LEU A 33 -7.32 -5.24 4.06
N ASN A 34 -6.62 -6.38 4.15
CA ASN A 34 -6.73 -7.47 3.20
C ASN A 34 -7.91 -8.40 3.51
N ASN A 35 -8.24 -8.59 4.79
CA ASN A 35 -9.31 -9.48 5.21
C ASN A 35 -9.92 -9.05 6.54
N ALA A 36 -11.23 -9.29 6.72
CA ALA A 36 -11.95 -9.17 7.98
C ALA A 36 -12.87 -10.38 8.12
N ARG A 37 -12.83 -11.05 9.27
CA ARG A 37 -13.67 -12.22 9.55
C ARG A 37 -14.17 -12.17 10.98
N GLU A 38 -15.41 -12.60 11.15
CA GLU A 38 -15.94 -12.86 12.49
C GLU A 38 -15.05 -13.87 13.22
N ALA A 39 -14.74 -13.56 14.47
CA ALA A 39 -14.01 -14.38 15.41
C ALA A 39 -14.86 -14.63 16.66
N GLU A 40 -14.39 -15.49 17.55
CA GLU A 40 -15.16 -15.94 18.72
C GLU A 40 -15.55 -14.79 19.67
N ASN A 41 -14.71 -13.76 19.78
CA ASN A 41 -15.02 -12.53 20.52
C ASN A 41 -14.69 -11.27 19.72
N GLY A 42 -15.36 -11.05 18.58
CA GLY A 42 -15.28 -9.83 17.78
C GLY A 42 -14.71 -10.04 16.38
N CYS A 43 -14.06 -9.03 15.82
CA CYS A 43 -13.62 -9.03 14.43
C CYS A 43 -12.10 -9.28 14.31
N ARG A 44 -11.72 -10.33 13.58
CA ARG A 44 -10.32 -10.58 13.21
C ARG A 44 -10.00 -9.93 11.88
N MET A 45 -9.11 -8.95 11.91
CA MET A 45 -8.67 -8.18 10.76
C MET A 45 -7.27 -8.62 10.36
N THR A 46 -7.00 -8.75 9.06
CA THR A 46 -5.69 -9.06 8.51
C THR A 46 -5.19 -7.90 7.67
N TYR A 47 -4.05 -7.34 8.06
CA TYR A 47 -3.39 -6.25 7.35
C TYR A 47 -2.16 -6.75 6.61
N VAL A 48 -1.93 -6.19 5.43
CA VAL A 48 -0.70 -6.37 4.64
C VAL A 48 -0.01 -5.02 4.55
N ALA A 49 1.14 -4.91 5.21
CA ALA A 49 2.02 -3.76 5.15
C ALA A 49 3.17 -4.02 4.17
N ARG A 50 3.50 -3.06 3.31
CA ARG A 50 4.63 -3.10 2.39
C ARG A 50 5.47 -1.84 2.54
N ASN A 51 6.72 -2.01 2.93
CA ASN A 51 7.67 -0.90 2.93
C ASN A 51 8.27 -0.76 1.52
N GLY A 52 7.88 0.28 0.79
CA GLY A 52 8.50 0.74 -0.45
C GLY A 52 9.05 2.16 -0.32
N THR A 53 9.34 2.63 0.89
CA THR A 53 9.76 4.02 1.17
C THR A 53 11.17 4.33 0.70
N GLY A 54 11.98 3.31 0.39
CA GLY A 54 13.41 3.46 0.13
C GLY A 54 14.29 3.41 1.38
N THR A 55 13.69 3.38 2.58
CA THR A 55 14.38 3.38 3.86
C THR A 55 14.04 2.14 4.68
N ASP A 56 15.02 1.54 5.33
CA ASP A 56 14.78 0.49 6.32
C ASP A 56 14.16 1.10 7.57
N LEU A 57 12.99 0.62 7.97
CA LEU A 57 12.28 1.11 9.14
C LEU A 57 12.60 0.21 10.34
N SER A 58 13.06 0.79 11.44
CA SER A 58 13.26 0.10 12.72
C SER A 58 11.96 -0.04 13.50
N ALA A 59 11.02 0.88 13.30
CA ALA A 59 9.66 0.80 13.81
C ALA A 59 8.68 1.58 12.94
N ILE A 60 7.48 1.05 12.75
CA ILE A 60 6.36 1.79 12.18
C ILE A 60 5.03 1.35 12.79
N SER A 61 4.21 2.31 13.18
CA SER A 61 2.87 2.11 13.71
C SER A 61 1.95 3.29 13.43
N PHE A 62 0.66 3.02 13.34
CA PHE A 62 -0.36 4.02 13.01
C PHE A 62 -1.49 4.00 14.03
N GLU A 63 -1.94 5.17 14.45
CA GLU A 63 -3.20 5.29 15.17
C GLU A 63 -4.37 5.26 14.18
N VAL A 64 -5.35 4.41 14.48
CA VAL A 64 -6.52 4.18 13.64
C VAL A 64 -7.79 4.37 14.46
N ALA A 65 -8.71 5.17 13.93
CA ALA A 65 -10.07 5.30 14.43
C ALA A 65 -10.97 4.24 13.81
N VAL A 66 -11.74 3.56 14.67
CA VAL A 66 -12.78 2.61 14.26
C VAL A 66 -14.12 3.36 14.28
N PHE A 67 -14.84 3.28 13.17
CA PHE A 67 -16.20 3.80 13.05
C PHE A 67 -17.18 2.64 13.09
N ASP A 68 -18.23 2.77 13.89
CA ASP A 68 -19.31 1.80 13.94
C ASP A 68 -20.21 1.88 12.69
N ALA A 69 -21.25 1.04 12.64
CA ALA A 69 -22.20 0.99 11.53
C ALA A 69 -22.98 2.30 11.30
N GLU A 70 -22.99 3.23 12.27
CA GLU A 70 -23.63 4.54 12.20
C GLU A 70 -22.64 5.67 11.84
N ASP A 71 -21.40 5.31 11.46
CA ASP A 71 -20.29 6.23 11.17
C ASP A 71 -19.90 7.10 12.40
N ILE A 72 -20.09 6.54 13.61
CA ILE A 72 -19.64 7.16 14.87
C ILE A 72 -18.31 6.52 15.30
N VAL A 73 -17.36 7.35 15.76
CA VAL A 73 -16.09 6.84 16.30
C VAL A 73 -16.37 6.04 17.57
N SER A 74 -16.12 4.73 17.51
CA SER A 74 -16.33 3.83 18.64
C SER A 74 -15.08 3.67 19.52
N ARG A 75 -13.88 3.74 18.92
CA ARG A 75 -12.59 3.71 19.61
C ARG A 75 -11.41 4.06 18.71
N LEU A 76 -10.27 4.32 19.35
CA LEU A 76 -8.94 4.43 18.73
C LEU A 76 -8.11 3.19 19.06
N LEU A 77 -7.27 2.76 18.13
CA LEU A 77 -6.31 1.66 18.31
C LEU A 77 -4.99 1.96 17.61
N ILE A 78 -3.91 1.28 18.03
CA ILE A 78 -2.61 1.34 17.36
C ILE A 78 -2.38 0.06 16.57
N LEU A 79 -2.13 0.19 15.27
CA LEU A 79 -1.62 -0.90 14.44
C LEU A 79 -0.09 -0.85 14.43
N GLU A 80 0.53 -1.81 15.11
CA GLU A 80 1.99 -1.90 15.22
C GLU A 80 2.56 -2.92 14.23
N PHE A 81 3.45 -2.46 13.34
CA PHE A 81 4.16 -3.31 12.39
C PHE A 81 5.62 -3.52 12.78
N GLY A 82 6.17 -2.74 13.71
CA GLY A 82 7.55 -2.85 14.17
C GLY A 82 8.56 -2.65 13.03
N ALA A 83 9.71 -3.31 13.12
CA ALA A 83 10.74 -3.22 12.09
C ALA A 83 10.28 -3.80 10.75
N LEU A 84 10.54 -3.07 9.66
CA LEU A 84 10.27 -3.51 8.30
C LEU A 84 11.32 -2.95 7.32
N THR A 85 12.24 -3.79 6.87
CA THR A 85 13.25 -3.47 5.85
C THR A 85 12.58 -3.04 4.54
N ASN A 86 13.21 -2.13 3.81
CA ASN A 86 12.74 -1.67 2.50
C ASN A 86 12.54 -2.84 1.53
N GLY A 87 11.49 -2.77 0.72
CA GLY A 87 11.05 -3.81 -0.21
C GLY A 87 10.36 -5.01 0.44
N ARG A 88 10.23 -5.05 1.78
CA ARG A 88 9.59 -6.18 2.48
C ARG A 88 8.10 -5.96 2.69
N THR A 89 7.39 -7.08 2.71
CA THR A 89 5.98 -7.17 3.09
C THR A 89 5.86 -7.86 4.44
N LYS A 90 4.99 -7.36 5.31
CA LYS A 90 4.60 -7.97 6.58
C LYS A 90 3.09 -8.14 6.62
N VAL A 91 2.64 -9.29 7.09
CA VAL A 91 1.22 -9.58 7.32
C VAL A 91 1.02 -9.70 8.82
N VAL A 92 0.04 -8.98 9.35
CA VAL A 92 -0.33 -9.02 10.77
C VAL A 92 -1.83 -9.19 10.90
N GLN A 93 -2.23 -9.94 11.93
CA GLN A 93 -3.63 -10.07 12.32
C GLN A 93 -3.86 -9.28 13.59
N PHE A 94 -5.01 -8.62 13.66
CA PHE A 94 -5.46 -7.86 14.81
C PHE A 94 -6.89 -8.27 15.15
N ASP A 95 -7.13 -8.57 16.42
CA ASP A 95 -8.46 -8.91 16.91
C ASP A 95 -9.05 -7.72 17.64
N LEU A 96 -10.18 -7.25 17.13
CA LEU A 96 -10.95 -6.21 17.78
C LEU A 96 -11.98 -6.85 18.71
N ALA A 97 -11.60 -6.96 19.98
CA ALA A 97 -12.46 -7.55 21.00
C ALA A 97 -13.77 -6.77 21.17
N ASP A 98 -14.85 -7.52 21.39
CA ASP A 98 -16.21 -7.01 21.66
C ASP A 98 -16.78 -6.13 20.52
N GLN A 99 -16.26 -6.28 19.30
CA GLN A 99 -16.73 -5.57 18.11
C GLN A 99 -16.91 -6.57 16.95
N PRO A 100 -18.14 -6.91 16.55
CA PRO A 100 -18.37 -7.77 15.38
C PRO A 100 -17.97 -7.03 14.10
N CYS A 101 -17.57 -7.77 13.05
CA CYS A 101 -17.15 -7.13 11.80
C CYS A 101 -18.30 -6.39 11.12
N GLU A 102 -19.53 -6.92 11.19
CA GLU A 102 -20.73 -6.24 10.66
C GLU A 102 -21.01 -4.88 11.34
N GLY A 103 -20.49 -4.68 12.54
CA GLY A 103 -20.65 -3.44 13.30
C GLY A 103 -19.62 -2.37 12.95
N ILE A 104 -18.73 -2.60 11.97
CA ILE A 104 -17.67 -1.67 11.58
C ILE A 104 -17.96 -1.16 10.17
N SER A 105 -18.15 0.15 10.00
CA SER A 105 -18.32 0.75 8.68
C SER A 105 -16.98 1.02 7.99
N ARG A 106 -16.03 1.60 8.74
CA ARG A 106 -14.70 1.94 8.23
C ARG A 106 -13.68 2.12 9.35
N LEU A 107 -12.43 2.13 8.93
CA LEU A 107 -11.28 2.51 9.73
C LEU A 107 -10.57 3.69 9.06
N LEU A 108 -10.09 4.62 9.87
CA LEU A 108 -9.39 5.82 9.41
C LEU A 108 -8.04 5.91 10.10
N VAL A 109 -6.95 6.02 9.33
CA VAL A 109 -5.63 6.31 9.88
C VAL A 109 -5.59 7.77 10.30
N ASN A 110 -5.57 8.00 11.60
CA ASN A 110 -5.64 9.34 12.17
C ASN A 110 -4.26 10.00 12.23
N SER A 111 -3.24 9.21 12.58
CA SER A 111 -1.86 9.70 12.68
C SER A 111 -0.84 8.56 12.62
N VAL A 112 0.43 8.92 12.41
CA VAL A 112 1.58 8.04 12.67
C VAL A 112 1.84 8.03 14.17
N SER A 113 1.80 6.84 14.79
CA SER A 113 2.16 6.66 16.19
C SER A 113 3.67 6.47 16.37
N GLU A 114 4.33 5.81 15.42
CA GLU A 114 5.79 5.68 15.37
C GLU A 114 6.27 5.54 13.92
N CYS A 115 7.38 6.19 13.59
CA CYS A 115 8.05 6.08 12.30
C CYS A 115 9.54 6.35 12.50
N SER A 116 10.31 5.28 12.58
CA SER A 116 11.74 5.34 12.89
C SER A 116 12.52 4.64 11.78
N ALA A 117 13.54 5.32 11.24
CA ALA A 117 14.52 4.68 10.35
C ALA A 117 15.46 3.79 11.18
N ALA A 118 15.95 2.72 10.57
CA ALA A 118 17.05 1.94 11.15
C ALA A 118 18.35 2.74 11.13
N GLU A 119 18.58 3.52 10.08
CA GLU A 119 19.71 4.42 9.91
C GLU A 119 19.26 5.72 9.22
N GLY A 120 19.83 6.85 9.63
CA GLY A 120 19.53 8.15 9.02
C GLY A 120 18.18 8.72 9.43
N GLU A 121 17.59 9.54 8.56
CA GLU A 121 16.33 10.21 8.79
C GLU A 121 15.15 9.36 8.31
N ALA A 122 14.09 9.31 9.11
CA ALA A 122 12.86 8.63 8.75
C ALA A 122 12.12 9.39 7.64
N PRO A 123 11.40 8.70 6.74
CA PRO A 123 10.51 9.38 5.80
C PRO A 123 9.35 10.05 6.56
N ASP A 124 8.66 10.99 5.91
CA ASP A 124 7.34 11.41 6.37
C ASP A 124 6.34 10.26 6.15
N CYS A 125 6.23 9.35 7.12
CA CYS A 125 5.42 8.15 7.03
C CYS A 125 3.94 8.43 6.75
N MET A 126 3.40 9.58 7.17
CA MET A 126 2.02 9.95 6.82
C MET A 126 1.93 10.38 5.36
N ALA A 127 2.85 11.23 4.89
CA ALA A 127 2.82 11.70 3.51
C ALA A 127 3.02 10.59 2.47
N VAL A 128 3.73 9.52 2.84
CA VAL A 128 4.01 8.38 1.94
C VAL A 128 3.08 7.18 2.17
N LEU A 129 2.09 7.28 3.07
CA LEU A 129 1.15 6.20 3.36
C LEU A 129 0.13 6.03 2.23
N ASN A 130 -0.03 4.80 1.74
CA ASN A 130 -1.11 4.40 0.86
C ASN A 130 -2.01 3.39 1.59
N ALA A 131 -3.12 3.85 2.15
CA ALA A 131 -4.12 3.02 2.82
C ALA A 131 -5.17 2.50 1.82
N SER A 132 -5.52 1.22 1.90
CA SER A 132 -6.51 0.59 1.01
C SER A 132 -7.25 -0.58 1.67
N SER A 133 -8.43 -0.94 1.16
CA SER A 133 -9.19 -2.10 1.64
C SER A 133 -9.54 -3.05 0.49
N ARG A 134 -9.53 -4.36 0.78
CA ARG A 134 -10.12 -5.42 -0.07
C ARG A 134 -11.42 -5.98 0.51
N THR A 135 -11.89 -5.42 1.60
CA THR A 135 -13.10 -5.86 2.32
C THR A 135 -14.22 -4.86 2.10
N ASP A 136 -15.43 -5.19 2.57
CA ASP A 136 -16.55 -4.23 2.58
C ASP A 136 -16.38 -3.14 3.66
N ILE A 137 -15.45 -3.35 4.62
CA ILE A 137 -15.08 -2.34 5.62
C ILE A 137 -14.11 -1.36 4.96
N GLY A 138 -14.44 -0.07 4.98
CA GLY A 138 -13.56 0.98 4.46
C GLY A 138 -12.25 1.09 5.23
N PHE A 139 -11.15 1.41 4.56
CA PHE A 139 -9.88 1.75 5.21
C PHE A 139 -9.16 2.85 4.43
N GLY A 140 -8.83 3.95 5.10
CA GLY A 140 -8.28 5.14 4.45
C GLY A 140 -7.71 6.16 5.42
N LEU A 141 -7.45 7.37 4.89
CA LEU A 141 -7.01 8.57 5.63
C LEU A 141 -8.19 9.49 5.92
#